data_AF-A0A2T5C768-F1
#
_entry.id   AF-A0A2T5C768-F1
#
_cell.length_a   1.000
_cell.length_b   1.000
_cell.length_c   1.000
_cell.angle_alpha   90.00
_cell.angle_beta   90.00
_cell.angle_gamma   90.00
#
_symmetry.space_group_name_H-M   'P 1'
#
loop_
_entity.id
_entity.type
_entity.pdbx_description
1 polymer ?
#
loop_
_entity_poly.entity_id
_entity_poly.type
_entity_poly.pdbx_seq_one_letter_code
_entity_poly.pdbx_strand_id
1 'polypeptide(L)'
;HLQTFDGVMLGREAYHNPYLLAAVDSQLFGSEAPPLSRSEALLRLRPYIERHQAEGGAMHHVTRHILGLAQGFPGSRRFRQLLSVDVHKAADPLRVFDQALELLAGR
;
A
#
# COMPACT_ATOMS: atom_id res chain seq x y z
N HIS A 1 22.52 12.00 7.83
CA HIS A 1 22.19 11.70 9.24
C HIS A 1 22.87 10.43 9.73
N LEU A 2 22.81 9.32 8.98
CA LEU A 2 23.49 8.06 9.37
C LEU A 2 25.03 8.12 9.37
N GLN A 3 25.63 9.19 8.84
CA GLN A 3 27.06 9.49 9.00
C GLN A 3 27.41 10.06 10.40
N THR A 4 26.40 10.39 11.20
CA THR A 4 26.56 11.08 12.49
C THR A 4 25.85 10.36 13.63
N PHE A 5 24.78 9.62 13.33
CA PHE A 5 23.98 8.87 14.30
C PHE A 5 23.78 7.43 13.82
N ASP A 6 23.71 6.48 14.75
CA ASP A 6 23.57 5.05 14.45
C ASP A 6 22.17 4.65 13.94
N GLY A 7 21.21 5.58 13.98
CA GLY A 7 19.85 5.31 13.54
C GLY A 7 19.04 6.56 13.26
N VAL A 8 17.94 6.37 12.54
CA VAL A 8 16.94 7.40 12.26
C VAL A 8 15.54 6.81 12.46
N MET A 9 14.61 7.63 12.94
CA MET A 9 13.19 7.27 13.02
C MET A 9 12.42 8.03 11.93
N LEU A 10 11.63 7.31 11.14
CA LEU A 10 10.73 7.90 10.16
C LEU A 10 9.29 7.84 10.66
N GLY A 11 8.69 9.01 10.90
CA GLY A 11 7.31 9.14 11.37
C GLY A 11 6.32 9.31 10.22
N ARG A 12 5.75 10.51 10.13
CA ARG A 12 4.62 10.85 9.22
C ARG A 12 4.83 10.43 7.75
N GLU A 13 6.05 10.55 7.23
CA GLU A 13 6.34 10.20 5.83
C GLU A 13 6.15 8.71 5.55
N ALA A 14 6.45 7.83 6.51
CA ALA A 14 6.20 6.39 6.38
C ALA A 14 4.71 6.07 6.19
N TYR A 15 3.83 6.87 6.78
CA TYR A 15 2.38 6.70 6.64
C TYR A 15 1.84 7.34 5.37
N HIS A 16 2.34 8.51 5.00
CA HIS A 16 1.86 9.24 3.82
C HIS A 16 2.40 8.67 2.50
N ASN A 17 3.64 8.16 2.51
CA ASN A 17 4.34 7.62 1.34
C ASN A 17 4.97 6.24 1.62
N PRO A 18 4.22 5.22 2.06
CA PRO A 18 4.77 3.94 2.53
C PRO A 18 5.70 3.25 1.53
N TYR A 19 5.53 3.50 0.23
CA TYR A 19 6.41 2.93 -0.80
C TYR A 19 7.86 3.43 -0.72
N LEU A 20 8.13 4.56 -0.04
CA LEU A 20 9.52 4.99 0.17
C LEU A 20 10.36 3.92 0.87
N LEU A 21 9.73 3.07 1.68
CA LEU A 21 10.40 2.02 2.44
C LEU A 21 10.81 0.83 1.57
N ALA A 22 10.29 0.72 0.34
CA ALA A 22 10.58 -0.42 -0.54
C ALA A 22 12.08 -0.57 -0.85
N ALA A 23 12.84 0.53 -0.87
CA ALA A 23 14.28 0.52 -1.14
C ALA A 23 15.15 0.47 0.12
N VAL A 24 14.57 0.50 1.32
CA VAL A 24 15.34 0.60 2.57
C VAL A 24 16.18 -0.65 2.80
N ASP A 25 15.63 -1.84 2.55
CA ASP A 25 16.32 -3.11 2.76
C ASP A 25 17.59 -3.23 1.91
N SER A 26 17.54 -2.81 0.66
CA SER A 26 18.71 -2.82 -0.21
C SER A 26 19.70 -1.69 0.10
N GLN A 27 19.20 -0.48 0.36
CA GLN A 27 20.06 0.69 0.58
C GLN A 27 20.77 0.70 1.93
N LEU A 28 20.13 0.18 2.99
CA LEU A 28 20.65 0.27 4.36
C LEU A 28 21.06 -1.08 4.95
N PHE A 29 20.48 -2.19 4.49
CA PHE A 29 20.69 -3.51 5.08
C PHE A 29 21.33 -4.53 4.12
N GLY A 30 21.67 -4.12 2.90
CA GLY A 30 22.38 -4.97 1.93
C GLY A 30 21.54 -6.11 1.36
N SER A 31 20.21 -6.02 1.40
CA SER A 31 19.35 -7.03 0.79
C SER A 31 19.49 -7.03 -0.74
N GLU A 32 19.72 -8.23 -1.31
CA GLU A 32 19.73 -8.45 -2.76
C GLU A 32 18.33 -8.71 -3.34
N ALA A 33 17.32 -8.86 -2.49
CA ALA A 33 15.96 -9.05 -2.94
C ALA A 33 15.47 -7.79 -3.68
N PRO A 34 14.84 -7.92 -4.87
CA PRO A 34 14.28 -6.76 -5.55
C PRO A 34 13.18 -6.13 -4.69
N PRO A 35 13.08 -4.79 -4.66
CA PRO A 35 12.01 -4.12 -3.94
C PRO A 35 10.66 -4.54 -4.53
N LEU A 36 9.69 -4.82 -3.67
CA LEU A 36 8.32 -5.08 -4.12
C LEU A 36 7.78 -3.85 -4.82
N SER A 37 7.17 -4.04 -5.98
CA SER A 37 6.35 -3.02 -6.64
C SER A 37 5.10 -2.70 -5.82
N ARG A 38 4.44 -1.57 -6.11
CA ARG A 38 3.21 -1.20 -5.39
C ARG A 38 2.11 -2.22 -5.64
N SER A 39 1.99 -2.69 -6.88
CA SER A 39 1.01 -3.71 -7.26
C SER A 39 1.26 -5.05 -6.55
N GLU A 40 2.52 -5.49 -6.43
CA GLU A 40 2.87 -6.71 -5.69
C GLU A 40 2.56 -6.58 -4.20
N ALA A 41 2.85 -5.42 -3.59
CA ALA A 41 2.50 -5.16 -2.20
C ALA A 41 0.97 -5.25 -1.97
N LEU A 42 0.16 -4.69 -2.88
CA LEU A 42 -1.31 -4.82 -2.82
C LEU A 42 -1.76 -6.27 -3.02
N LEU A 43 -1.18 -6.99 -3.98
CA LEU A 43 -1.51 -8.38 -4.24
C LEU A 43 -1.27 -9.24 -2.99
N ARG A 44 -0.15 -9.02 -2.31
CA ARG A 44 0.19 -9.71 -1.05
C ARG A 44 -0.72 -9.31 0.12
N LEU A 45 -1.33 -8.12 0.08
CA LEU A 45 -2.29 -7.66 1.09
C LEU A 45 -3.68 -8.30 0.90
N ARG A 46 -4.03 -8.72 -0.31
CA ARG A 46 -5.37 -9.25 -0.64
C ARG A 46 -5.82 -10.41 0.27
N PRO A 47 -5.01 -11.45 0.55
CA PRO A 47 -5.42 -12.53 1.46
C PRO A 47 -5.64 -12.07 2.90
N TYR A 48 -4.93 -11.02 3.34
CA TYR A 48 -5.17 -10.43 4.66
C TYR A 48 -6.54 -9.73 4.71
N ILE A 49 -6.91 -9.01 3.65
CA ILE A 49 -8.22 -8.37 3.54
C ILE A 49 -9.35 -9.41 3.50
N GLU A 50 -9.17 -10.52 2.80
CA GLU A 50 -10.15 -11.62 2.75
C GLU A 50 -10.37 -12.23 4.14
N ARG A 51 -9.29 -12.56 4.86
CA ARG A 51 -9.39 -13.07 6.24
C ARG A 51 -10.08 -12.09 7.18
N HIS A 52 -9.68 -10.82 7.14
CA HIS A 52 -10.29 -9.77 7.97
C HIS A 52 -11.81 -9.64 7.72
N GLN A 53 -12.25 -9.78 6.46
CA GLN A 53 -13.68 -9.79 6.13
C GLN A 53 -14.39 -11.05 6.62
N ALA A 54 -13.76 -12.22 6.52
CA ALA A 54 -14.32 -13.47 7.04
C ALA A 54 -14.51 -13.42 8.57
N GLU A 55 -13.70 -12.63 9.28
CA GLU A 55 -13.80 -12.38 10.72
C GLU A 55 -14.82 -11.27 11.08
N GLY A 56 -15.57 -10.76 10.10
CA GLY A 56 -16.61 -9.73 10.30
C GLY A 56 -16.08 -8.29 10.21
N GLY A 57 -14.82 -8.10 9.87
CA GLY A 57 -14.22 -6.79 9.67
C GLY A 57 -14.58 -6.17 8.32
N ALA A 58 -14.77 -4.84 8.28
CA ALA A 58 -14.99 -4.15 7.01
C ALA A 58 -13.66 -3.90 6.28
N MET A 59 -13.65 -4.03 4.95
CA MET A 59 -12.46 -3.82 4.11
C MET A 59 -11.79 -2.46 4.34
N HIS A 60 -12.59 -1.41 4.57
CA HIS A 60 -12.08 -0.05 4.80
C HIS A 60 -11.23 0.09 6.07
N HIS A 61 -11.34 -0.83 7.04
CA HIS A 61 -10.47 -0.87 8.22
C HIS A 61 -9.01 -1.07 7.81
N VAL A 62 -8.78 -1.76 6.68
CA VAL A 62 -7.46 -2.02 6.11
C VAL A 62 -7.11 -0.98 5.04
N THR A 63 -7.99 -0.76 4.06
CA THR A 63 -7.65 0.03 2.85
C THR A 63 -7.33 1.50 3.16
N ARG A 64 -7.92 2.08 4.22
CA ARG A 64 -7.62 3.47 4.64
C ARG A 64 -6.14 3.71 4.98
N HIS A 65 -5.41 2.66 5.35
CA HIS A 65 -4.00 2.74 5.75
C HIS A 65 -3.02 2.62 4.57
N ILE A 66 -3.52 2.26 3.38
CA ILE A 66 -2.67 2.06 2.18
C ILE A 66 -2.92 3.11 1.10
N LEU A 67 -3.75 4.12 1.35
CA LEU A 67 -4.02 5.22 0.41
C LEU A 67 -2.74 6.00 0.02
N GLY A 68 -1.75 6.00 0.91
CA GLY A 68 -0.43 6.60 0.69
C GLY A 68 0.42 5.90 -0.37
N LEU A 69 0.15 4.62 -0.69
CA LEU A 69 0.83 3.93 -1.79
C LEU A 69 0.62 4.65 -3.12
N ALA A 70 -0.44 5.47 -3.21
CA ALA A 70 -0.72 6.27 -4.37
C ALA A 70 0.04 7.59 -4.52
N GLN A 71 0.97 7.90 -3.62
CA GLN A 71 1.76 9.12 -3.74
C GLN A 71 2.63 9.11 -5.01
N GLY A 72 2.62 10.23 -5.73
CA GLY A 72 3.54 10.49 -6.84
C GLY A 72 3.24 9.81 -8.17
N PHE A 73 2.14 9.05 -8.32
CA PHE A 73 1.84 8.33 -9.57
C PHE A 73 0.58 8.85 -10.33
N PRO A 74 0.57 8.80 -11.68
CA PRO A 74 -0.60 9.13 -12.49
C PRO A 74 -1.79 8.19 -12.25
N GLY A 75 -2.95 8.71 -11.84
CA GLY A 75 -4.11 7.89 -11.45
C GLY A 75 -4.31 7.76 -9.94
N SER A 76 -3.45 8.39 -9.14
CA SER A 76 -3.53 8.39 -7.67
C SER A 76 -4.89 8.85 -7.12
N ARG A 77 -5.53 9.83 -7.77
CA ARG A 77 -6.88 10.28 -7.40
C ARG A 77 -7.91 9.17 -7.55
N ARG A 78 -7.90 8.44 -8.67
CA ARG A 78 -8.83 7.34 -8.92
C ARG A 78 -8.59 6.18 -7.96
N PHE A 79 -7.32 5.83 -7.71
CA PHE A 79 -6.96 4.83 -6.71
C PHE A 79 -7.54 5.17 -5.33
N ARG A 80 -7.34 6.40 -4.85
CA ARG A 80 -7.91 6.83 -3.56
C ARG A 80 -9.43 6.79 -3.58
N GLN A 81 -10.06 7.22 -4.66
CA GLN A 81 -11.52 7.17 -4.79
C GLN A 81 -12.06 5.74 -4.68
N LEU A 82 -11.45 4.79 -5.40
CA LEU A 82 -11.84 3.37 -5.34
C LEU A 82 -11.81 2.86 -3.90
N LEU A 83 -10.70 3.06 -3.21
CA LEU A 83 -10.44 2.46 -1.90
C LEU A 83 -11.02 3.22 -0.69
N SER A 84 -11.47 4.47 -0.87
CA SER A 84 -12.06 5.28 0.21
C SER A 84 -13.55 5.59 0.02
N VAL A 85 -14.08 5.45 -1.19
CA VAL A 85 -15.48 5.79 -1.50
C VAL A 85 -16.19 4.61 -2.15
N ASP A 86 -15.67 4.11 -3.27
CA ASP A 86 -16.41 3.14 -4.09
C ASP A 86 -16.51 1.77 -3.38
N VAL A 87 -15.49 1.40 -2.59
CA VAL A 87 -15.46 0.17 -1.78
C VAL A 87 -16.65 0.06 -0.80
N HIS A 88 -17.17 1.19 -0.33
CA HIS A 88 -18.31 1.22 0.60
C HIS A 88 -19.66 1.06 -0.09
N LYS A 89 -19.70 1.29 -1.40
CA LYS A 89 -20.94 1.27 -2.20
C LYS A 89 -21.09 -0.03 -2.99
N ALA A 90 -20.01 -0.79 -3.14
CA ALA A 90 -19.98 -1.99 -3.94
C ALA A 90 -20.61 -3.18 -3.21
N ALA A 91 -21.41 -3.96 -3.94
CA ALA A 91 -21.86 -5.28 -3.49
C ALA A 91 -20.68 -6.28 -3.37
N ASP A 92 -19.64 -6.09 -4.18
CA ASP A 92 -18.39 -6.84 -4.13
C ASP A 92 -17.19 -5.88 -3.95
N PRO A 93 -16.82 -5.58 -2.70
CA PRO A 93 -15.67 -4.73 -2.39
C PRO A 93 -14.33 -5.28 -2.89
N LEU A 94 -14.17 -6.60 -3.02
CA LEU A 94 -12.91 -7.20 -3.50
C LEU A 94 -12.68 -6.89 -4.97
N ARG A 95 -13.75 -6.86 -5.78
CA ARG A 95 -13.65 -6.40 -7.17
C ARG A 95 -13.20 -4.94 -7.29
N VAL A 96 -13.59 -4.07 -6.36
CA VAL A 96 -13.10 -2.67 -6.31
C VAL A 96 -11.61 -2.62 -5.95
N PHE A 97 -11.18 -3.48 -5.03
CA PHE A 97 -9.76 -3.63 -4.70
C PHE A 97 -8.93 -4.11 -5.90
N ASP A 98 -9.44 -5.10 -6.64
CA ASP A 98 -8.77 -5.64 -7.83
C ASP A 98 -8.64 -4.56 -8.94
N GLN A 99 -9.65 -3.70 -9.12
CA GLN A 99 -9.53 -2.52 -10.00
C GLN A 99 -8.46 -1.53 -9.54
N ALA A 100 -8.29 -1.34 -8.23
CA ALA A 100 -7.24 -0.47 -7.69
C ALA A 100 -5.84 -1.07 -7.93
N LEU A 101 -5.71 -2.40 -7.89
CA LEU A 101 -4.49 -3.12 -8.23
C LEU A 101 -4.12 -2.95 -9.70
N GLU A 102 -5.09 -3.02 -10.62
CA GLU A 102 -4.87 -2.79 -12.06
C GLU A 102 -4.31 -1.38 -12.35
N LEU A 103 -4.74 -0.36 -11.60
CA LEU A 103 -4.17 1.00 -11.72
C LEU A 103 -2.70 1.08 -11.31
N LEU A 104 -2.19 0.08 -10.60
CA LEU A 104 -0.79 -0.02 -10.18
C LEU A 104 0.01 -1.04 -10.99
N ALA A 105 -0.61 -1.76 -11.94
CA ALA A 105 0.08 -2.79 -12.70
C ALA A 105 1.31 -2.22 -13.43
N GLY A 106 2.47 -2.85 -13.20
CA GLY A 106 3.76 -2.41 -13.74
C GLY A 106 4.41 -1.21 -13.02
N ARG A 107 3.99 -0.89 -11.78
CA ARG A 107 4.47 0.27 -11.00
C ARG A 107 4.78 -0.04 -9.54
#